data_AF-A0A4Q5TU89-F1
#
_entry.id   AF-A0A4Q5TU89-F1
#
_cell.length_a   1.000
_cell.length_b   1.000
_cell.length_c   1.000
_cell.angle_alpha   90.00
_cell.angle_beta   90.00
_cell.angle_gamma   90.00
#
_symmetry.space_group_name_H-M   'P 1'
#
loop_
_entity.id
_entity.type
_entity.pdbx_description
1 polymer ?
#
loop_
_entity_poly.entity_id
_entity_poly.type
_entity_poly.pdbx_seq_one_letter_code
_entity_poly.pdbx_strand_id
1 'polypeptide(L)'
;MIESTQGNTSLPEDSIGNTASPEISDRNRKNGQALAKQRNTAKKTKRPKSDARHWQGRLFKNTFTRDGERQETADWCVRFSHQGRRETFNLDTPNAEAAAVRALKIYKTLMGAGWTAALVEHKPQAALVQPKPATIGAWAEAVRATADFRPSTFTTYLQSLRQIASEIEDIGDQPALNEDGTPKRDRKRRPVLMSRFNHKAGGRAAWAAKVDALPLSVFSPSAVQKWKLEYIDRAGNAPDARRRAENSAATLIRCARSLFSEKAREFAVEGLILPDPLPFAGVKLPKKGNTAYSSRIDAPSLIAKALTELTGEPFKIFTFGMFCGLRKGKSTC
;
A
#
# COMPACT_ATOMS: atom_id res chain seq x y z
N MET A 1 -55.46 -24.80 -65.51
CA MET A 1 -56.59 -25.59 -66.06
C MET A 1 -56.22 -27.05 -65.85
N ILE A 2 -56.85 -27.69 -64.85
CA ILE A 2 -57.80 -28.81 -65.02
C ILE A 2 -57.02 -30.07 -65.50
N GLU A 3 -56.54 -30.92 -64.60
CA GLU A 3 -57.24 -32.05 -63.94
C GLU A 3 -57.29 -33.30 -64.83
N SER A 4 -57.24 -34.47 -64.17
CA SER A 4 -57.61 -35.81 -64.66
C SER A 4 -56.55 -36.60 -65.43
N THR A 5 -56.35 -37.92 -65.29
CA THR A 5 -56.91 -38.98 -64.45
C THR A 5 -56.07 -40.25 -64.70
N GLN A 6 -55.81 -41.01 -63.64
CA GLN A 6 -55.68 -42.48 -63.49
C GLN A 6 -55.32 -43.38 -64.70
N GLY A 7 -54.55 -44.44 -64.41
CA GLY A 7 -54.69 -45.69 -65.16
C GLY A 7 -53.70 -46.79 -64.78
N ASN A 8 -54.19 -47.79 -64.02
CA ASN A 8 -53.95 -49.24 -64.13
C ASN A 8 -52.50 -49.81 -64.13
N THR A 9 -52.13 -50.63 -63.13
CA THR A 9 -52.33 -52.10 -63.05
C THR A 9 -51.40 -52.90 -63.97
N SER A 10 -50.46 -53.67 -63.39
CA SER A 10 -50.21 -55.11 -63.64
C SER A 10 -48.88 -55.54 -63.00
N LEU A 11 -48.98 -56.49 -62.06
CA LEU A 11 -47.90 -57.43 -61.72
C LEU A 11 -47.71 -58.44 -62.88
N PRO A 12 -46.61 -59.19 -62.88
CA PRO A 12 -46.81 -60.62 -62.68
C PRO A 12 -45.90 -61.23 -61.61
N GLU A 13 -46.49 -62.21 -60.92
CA GLU A 13 -45.87 -63.25 -60.12
C GLU A 13 -45.02 -64.18 -61.01
N ASP A 14 -43.98 -64.81 -60.44
CA ASP A 14 -43.99 -66.28 -60.32
C ASP A 14 -42.80 -66.88 -59.56
N SER A 15 -43.13 -67.98 -58.87
CA SER A 15 -42.29 -69.08 -58.33
C SER A 15 -41.70 -68.87 -56.92
N ILE A 16 -42.34 -69.29 -55.81
CA ILE A 16 -42.71 -70.64 -55.32
C ILE A 16 -41.48 -71.52 -55.03
N GLY A 17 -41.01 -71.59 -53.77
CA GLY A 17 -41.25 -72.70 -52.81
C GLY A 17 -39.92 -72.96 -52.08
N ASN A 18 -39.79 -73.32 -50.79
CA ASN A 18 -40.59 -74.20 -49.95
C ASN A 18 -40.22 -73.99 -48.45
N THR A 19 -41.21 -74.13 -47.56
CA THR A 19 -41.28 -74.76 -46.19
C THR A 19 -39.97 -75.17 -45.46
N ALA A 20 -39.83 -75.16 -44.12
CA ALA A 20 -40.72 -74.96 -42.97
C ALA A 20 -39.90 -74.67 -41.67
N SER A 21 -40.57 -74.01 -40.72
CA SER A 21 -40.37 -73.68 -39.28
C SER A 21 -39.65 -74.73 -38.37
N PRO A 22 -39.28 -74.45 -37.08
CA PRO A 22 -39.91 -73.44 -36.19
C PRO A 22 -39.03 -72.71 -35.13
N GLU A 23 -39.66 -71.67 -34.58
CA GLU A 23 -39.72 -71.31 -33.15
C GLU A 23 -38.59 -70.55 -32.39
N ILE A 24 -39.06 -69.45 -31.78
CA ILE A 24 -38.77 -68.94 -30.42
C ILE A 24 -37.61 -67.94 -30.23
N SER A 25 -38.05 -66.68 -30.05
CA SER A 25 -37.54 -65.62 -29.18
C SER A 25 -36.06 -65.22 -29.22
N ASP A 26 -35.77 -64.02 -29.77
CA ASP A 26 -34.78 -63.14 -29.11
C ASP A 26 -34.97 -61.65 -29.50
N ARG A 27 -36.15 -61.09 -29.20
CA ARG A 27 -36.41 -59.64 -29.30
C ARG A 27 -36.00 -58.92 -28.01
N ASN A 28 -34.76 -58.98 -27.53
CA ASN A 28 -34.34 -57.99 -26.53
C ASN A 28 -32.83 -57.79 -26.27
N ARG A 29 -31.99 -57.72 -27.31
CA ARG A 29 -30.53 -57.51 -27.10
C ARG A 29 -29.89 -56.31 -27.81
N LYS A 30 -30.69 -55.41 -28.41
CA LYS A 30 -30.19 -54.25 -29.17
C LYS A 30 -30.51 -52.86 -28.62
N ASN A 31 -31.06 -52.72 -27.41
CA ASN A 31 -31.34 -51.40 -26.81
C ASN A 31 -30.27 -50.88 -25.82
N GLY A 32 -29.29 -51.71 -25.42
CA GLY A 32 -28.24 -51.30 -24.47
C GLY A 32 -27.09 -50.47 -25.08
N GLN A 33 -26.75 -50.69 -26.37
CA GLN A 33 -25.62 -50.01 -27.00
C GLN A 33 -25.96 -48.61 -27.56
N ALA A 34 -27.23 -48.32 -27.81
CA ALA A 34 -27.66 -46.99 -28.30
C ALA A 34 -27.65 -45.93 -27.18
N LEU A 35 -28.01 -46.30 -25.95
CA LEU A 35 -27.91 -45.42 -24.77
C LEU A 35 -26.47 -45.20 -24.30
N ALA A 36 -25.58 -46.18 -24.52
CA ALA A 36 -24.16 -46.05 -24.19
C ALA A 36 -23.37 -45.19 -25.20
N LYS A 37 -23.78 -45.17 -26.48
CA LYS A 37 -23.14 -44.32 -27.51
C LYS A 37 -23.57 -42.85 -27.45
N GLN A 38 -24.72 -42.52 -26.88
CA GLN A 38 -25.10 -41.13 -26.58
C GLN A 38 -24.38 -40.54 -25.34
N ARG A 39 -23.90 -41.37 -24.40
CA ARG A 39 -23.15 -40.90 -23.23
C ARG A 39 -21.71 -40.45 -23.55
N ASN A 40 -21.12 -40.92 -24.65
CA ASN A 40 -19.71 -40.66 -24.99
C ASN A 40 -19.48 -39.59 -26.07
N THR A 41 -20.53 -38.93 -26.57
CA THR A 41 -20.42 -37.79 -27.50
C THR A 41 -20.92 -36.46 -26.90
N ALA A 42 -21.13 -36.40 -25.58
CA ALA A 42 -21.18 -35.13 -24.87
C ALA A 42 -19.76 -34.59 -24.72
N LYS A 43 -19.19 -34.04 -25.80
CA LYS A 43 -18.09 -33.06 -25.70
C LYS A 43 -18.47 -32.14 -24.54
N LYS A 44 -17.67 -32.08 -23.47
CA LYS A 44 -17.85 -31.15 -22.34
C LYS A 44 -17.94 -29.74 -22.93
N THR A 45 -19.14 -29.27 -23.25
CA THR A 45 -19.38 -27.92 -23.71
C THR A 45 -18.96 -27.04 -22.55
N LYS A 46 -17.81 -26.37 -22.68
CA LYS A 46 -17.35 -25.38 -21.70
C LYS A 46 -18.45 -24.32 -21.63
N ARG A 47 -19.32 -24.42 -20.62
CA ARG A 47 -20.39 -23.44 -20.40
C ARG A 47 -19.75 -22.07 -20.26
N PRO A 48 -20.34 -21.01 -20.82
CA PRO A 48 -19.77 -19.67 -20.74
C PRO A 48 -19.76 -19.22 -19.29
N LYS A 49 -18.77 -18.38 -18.91
CA LYS A 49 -18.66 -17.82 -17.56
C LYS A 49 -19.83 -16.89 -17.19
N SER A 50 -20.66 -16.52 -18.16
CA SER A 50 -21.89 -15.75 -17.99
C SER A 50 -23.10 -16.60 -17.56
N ASP A 51 -22.99 -17.92 -17.52
CA ASP A 51 -24.04 -18.84 -17.05
C ASP A 51 -23.80 -19.24 -15.59
N ALA A 52 -24.85 -19.20 -14.75
CA ALA A 52 -24.79 -19.64 -13.36
C ALA A 52 -24.34 -21.10 -13.25
N ARG A 53 -24.75 -21.96 -14.18
CA ARG A 53 -24.38 -23.39 -14.16
C ARG A 53 -22.89 -23.64 -14.40
N HIS A 54 -22.15 -22.67 -14.94
CA HIS A 54 -20.69 -22.72 -14.99
C HIS A 54 -20.09 -22.63 -13.58
N TRP A 55 -20.65 -21.76 -12.75
CA TRP A 55 -20.16 -21.48 -11.39
C TRP A 55 -20.51 -22.58 -10.41
N GLN A 56 -21.65 -23.28 -10.61
CA GLN A 56 -22.06 -24.42 -9.79
C GLN A 56 -20.97 -25.51 -9.72
N GLY A 57 -20.28 -25.78 -10.83
CA GLY A 57 -19.16 -26.74 -10.86
C GLY A 57 -17.84 -26.23 -10.28
N ARG A 58 -17.78 -24.98 -9.80
CA ARG A 58 -16.61 -24.33 -9.21
C ARG A 58 -16.81 -23.94 -7.74
N LEU A 59 -17.96 -24.27 -7.17
CA LEU A 59 -18.25 -24.06 -5.76
C LEU A 59 -17.46 -25.06 -4.92
N PHE A 60 -16.95 -24.60 -3.78
CA PHE A 60 -16.31 -25.46 -2.80
C PHE A 60 -16.69 -24.98 -1.39
N LYS A 61 -16.60 -25.86 -0.41
CA LYS A 61 -16.74 -25.48 1.00
C LYS A 61 -15.36 -25.20 1.58
N ASN A 62 -15.24 -24.10 2.33
CA ASN A 62 -13.99 -23.80 3.00
C ASN A 62 -13.82 -24.73 4.22
N THR A 63 -12.62 -25.30 4.39
CA THR A 63 -12.30 -26.18 5.51
C THR A 63 -11.33 -25.47 6.44
N PHE A 64 -11.64 -25.41 7.73
CA PHE A 64 -10.74 -24.88 8.76
C PHE A 64 -10.56 -25.89 9.89
N THR A 65 -9.43 -25.82 10.58
CA THR A 65 -9.13 -26.68 11.72
C THR A 65 -9.43 -25.92 13.01
N ARG A 66 -10.26 -26.49 13.87
CA ARG A 66 -10.53 -25.96 15.21
C ARG A 66 -10.38 -27.14 16.19
N ASP A 67 -9.55 -26.94 17.21
CA ASP A 67 -9.32 -27.96 18.25
C ASP A 67 -8.85 -29.33 17.71
N GLY A 68 -8.02 -29.32 16.66
CA GLY A 68 -7.46 -30.53 16.04
C GLY A 68 -8.41 -31.26 15.07
N GLU A 69 -9.67 -30.85 15.00
CA GLU A 69 -10.65 -31.41 14.06
C GLU A 69 -10.87 -30.52 12.84
N ARG A 70 -11.02 -31.15 11.67
CA ARG A 70 -11.30 -30.46 10.40
C ARG A 70 -12.81 -30.20 10.29
N GLN A 71 -13.20 -28.93 10.32
CA GLN A 71 -14.59 -28.51 10.15
C GLN A 71 -14.80 -27.88 8.77
N GLU A 72 -15.93 -28.23 8.14
CA GLU A 72 -16.38 -27.63 6.89
C GLU A 72 -17.37 -26.50 7.15
N THR A 73 -17.20 -25.40 6.43
CA THR A 73 -18.14 -24.27 6.49
C THR A 73 -19.45 -24.68 5.80
N ALA A 74 -20.59 -24.31 6.40
CA ALA A 74 -21.91 -24.62 5.84
C ALA A 74 -22.14 -23.93 4.48
N ASP A 75 -21.59 -22.73 4.31
CA ASP A 75 -21.77 -21.89 3.13
C ASP A 75 -20.81 -22.22 1.99
N TRP A 76 -21.32 -22.10 0.76
CA TRP A 76 -20.52 -22.24 -0.44
C TRP A 76 -19.58 -21.07 -0.65
N CYS A 77 -18.39 -21.36 -1.16
CA CYS A 77 -17.37 -20.40 -1.56
C CYS A 77 -17.05 -20.56 -3.05
N VAL A 78 -16.57 -19.49 -3.67
CA VAL A 78 -16.07 -19.50 -5.04
C VAL A 78 -14.77 -18.70 -5.13
N ARG A 79 -13.85 -19.16 -5.99
CA ARG A 79 -12.56 -18.50 -6.22
C ARG A 79 -12.50 -17.91 -7.61
N PHE A 80 -12.29 -16.60 -7.69
CA PHE A 80 -12.12 -15.88 -8.96
C PHE A 80 -10.64 -15.58 -9.22
N SER A 81 -10.29 -15.53 -10.49
CA SER A 81 -8.97 -15.07 -10.96
C SER A 81 -9.19 -14.09 -12.11
N HIS A 82 -8.70 -12.87 -11.94
CA HIS A 82 -8.81 -11.79 -12.93
C HIS A 82 -7.65 -10.81 -12.75
N GLN A 83 -7.00 -10.40 -13.85
CA GLN A 83 -5.87 -9.46 -13.83
C GLN A 83 -4.76 -9.84 -12.82
N GLY A 84 -4.31 -11.10 -12.82
CA GLY A 84 -3.23 -11.56 -11.94
C GLY A 84 -3.60 -11.74 -10.45
N ARG A 85 -4.74 -11.21 -10.00
CA ARG A 85 -5.25 -11.39 -8.64
C ARG A 85 -6.16 -12.61 -8.54
N ARG A 86 -6.04 -13.35 -7.43
CA ARG A 86 -6.91 -14.49 -7.06
C ARG A 86 -7.51 -14.22 -5.70
N GLU A 87 -8.83 -14.34 -5.59
CA GLU A 87 -9.54 -14.07 -4.34
C GLU A 87 -10.69 -15.06 -4.17
N THR A 88 -10.94 -15.46 -2.92
CA THR A 88 -12.07 -16.29 -2.53
C THR A 88 -13.18 -15.42 -1.95
N PHE A 89 -14.42 -15.66 -2.40
CA PHE A 89 -15.64 -15.06 -1.87
C PHE A 89 -16.50 -16.12 -1.22
N ASN A 90 -16.98 -15.81 -0.02
CA ASN A 90 -18.07 -16.56 0.61
C ASN A 90 -19.38 -16.12 -0.03
N LEU A 91 -20.28 -17.07 -0.32
CA LEU A 91 -21.55 -16.80 -0.99
C LEU A 91 -22.73 -16.76 -0.01
N ASP A 92 -22.46 -16.90 1.30
CA ASP A 92 -23.41 -16.81 2.43
C ASP A 92 -24.71 -17.59 2.19
N THR A 93 -24.58 -18.76 1.57
CA THR A 93 -25.69 -19.67 1.35
C THR A 93 -25.22 -21.13 1.26
N PRO A 94 -25.95 -22.07 1.88
CA PRO A 94 -25.70 -23.50 1.75
C PRO A 94 -26.35 -24.10 0.49
N ASN A 95 -27.21 -23.37 -0.21
CA ASN A 95 -27.86 -23.84 -1.44
C ASN A 95 -26.95 -23.61 -2.66
N ALA A 96 -26.57 -24.69 -3.35
CA ALA A 96 -25.67 -24.66 -4.50
C ALA A 96 -26.21 -23.86 -5.70
N GLU A 97 -27.53 -23.86 -5.94
CA GLU A 97 -28.13 -23.11 -7.05
C GLU A 97 -28.14 -21.61 -6.74
N ALA A 98 -28.54 -21.23 -5.52
CA ALA A 98 -28.49 -19.85 -5.06
C ALA A 98 -27.04 -19.31 -5.01
N ALA A 99 -26.09 -20.14 -4.58
CA ALA A 99 -24.66 -19.84 -4.60
C ALA A 99 -24.16 -19.58 -6.02
N ALA A 100 -24.55 -20.40 -7.00
CA ALA A 100 -24.16 -20.24 -8.40
C ALA A 100 -24.66 -18.92 -9.01
N VAL A 101 -25.87 -18.48 -8.66
CA VAL A 101 -26.41 -17.17 -9.07
C VAL A 101 -25.66 -16.01 -8.42
N ARG A 102 -25.35 -16.11 -7.12
CA ARG A 102 -24.53 -15.10 -6.41
C ARG A 102 -23.12 -15.00 -6.98
N ALA A 103 -22.48 -16.14 -7.30
CA ALA A 103 -21.18 -16.18 -7.96
C ALA A 103 -21.22 -15.51 -9.33
N LEU A 104 -22.29 -15.72 -10.12
CA LEU A 104 -22.46 -15.03 -11.40
C LEU A 104 -22.58 -13.51 -11.22
N LYS A 105 -23.30 -13.04 -10.20
CA LYS A 105 -23.41 -11.62 -9.89
C LYS A 105 -22.03 -11.01 -9.59
N ILE A 106 -21.24 -11.64 -8.71
CA ILE A 106 -19.87 -11.21 -8.40
C ILE A 106 -19.01 -11.16 -9.67
N TYR A 107 -19.12 -12.17 -10.55
CA TYR A 107 -18.38 -12.19 -11.81
C TYR A 107 -18.76 -11.04 -12.75
N LYS A 108 -20.05 -10.70 -12.85
CA LYS A 108 -20.51 -9.57 -13.65
C LYS A 108 -20.00 -8.24 -13.09
N THR A 109 -20.06 -8.04 -11.77
CA THR A 109 -19.49 -6.86 -11.11
C THR A 109 -17.97 -6.80 -11.33
N LEU A 110 -17.27 -7.92 -11.24
CA LEU A 110 -15.83 -8.01 -11.46
C LEU A 110 -15.44 -7.65 -12.91
N MET A 111 -16.20 -8.12 -13.91
CA MET A 111 -15.94 -7.82 -15.33
C MET A 111 -16.31 -6.38 -15.72
N GLY A 112 -17.29 -5.76 -15.04
CA GLY A 112 -17.76 -4.40 -15.34
C GLY A 112 -17.03 -3.30 -14.59
N ALA A 113 -16.85 -3.45 -13.27
CA ALA A 113 -16.34 -2.41 -12.37
C ALA A 113 -14.99 -2.75 -11.71
N GLY A 114 -14.47 -3.97 -11.93
CA GLY A 114 -13.17 -4.40 -11.42
C GLY A 114 -13.18 -4.84 -9.95
N TRP A 115 -11.98 -5.13 -9.44
CA TRP A 115 -11.78 -5.75 -8.12
C TRP A 115 -12.23 -4.89 -6.93
N THR A 116 -12.03 -3.57 -7.01
CA THR A 116 -12.35 -2.64 -5.91
C THR A 116 -13.85 -2.60 -5.65
N ALA A 117 -14.67 -2.44 -6.69
CA ALA A 117 -16.13 -2.44 -6.59
C ALA A 117 -16.66 -3.80 -6.12
N ALA A 118 -16.13 -4.91 -6.66
CA ALA A 118 -16.56 -6.25 -6.26
C ALA A 118 -16.25 -6.57 -4.78
N LEU A 119 -15.11 -6.08 -4.25
CA LEU A 119 -14.75 -6.25 -2.83
C LEU A 119 -15.62 -5.39 -1.91
N VAL A 120 -15.95 -4.15 -2.31
CA VAL A 120 -16.85 -3.29 -1.53
C VAL A 120 -18.26 -3.87 -1.47
N GLU A 121 -18.80 -4.32 -2.60
CA GLU A 121 -20.19 -4.84 -2.66
C GLU A 121 -20.34 -6.21 -2.00
N HIS A 122 -19.37 -7.12 -2.19
CA HIS A 122 -19.54 -8.54 -1.83
C HIS A 122 -18.62 -9.03 -0.71
N LYS A 123 -17.72 -8.17 -0.20
CA LYS A 123 -16.83 -8.51 0.92
C LYS A 123 -16.54 -7.26 1.76
N PRO A 124 -17.58 -6.58 2.31
CA PRO A 124 -17.39 -5.31 3.02
C PRO A 124 -16.43 -5.44 4.19
N GLN A 125 -16.42 -6.57 4.91
CA GLN A 125 -15.48 -6.82 6.02
C GLN A 125 -14.00 -6.89 5.57
N ALA A 126 -13.71 -7.30 4.34
CA ALA A 126 -12.36 -7.27 3.79
C ALA A 126 -12.04 -5.94 3.07
N ALA A 127 -13.06 -5.23 2.59
CA ALA A 127 -12.92 -3.85 2.13
C ALA A 127 -12.68 -2.86 3.29
N LEU A 128 -13.16 -3.19 4.49
CA LEU A 128 -12.91 -2.46 5.75
C LEU A 128 -11.50 -2.70 6.30
N VAL A 129 -10.83 -3.79 5.89
CA VAL A 129 -9.37 -3.90 6.03
C VAL A 129 -8.74 -3.09 4.90
N GLN A 130 -8.97 -1.78 4.97
CA GLN A 130 -8.10 -0.82 4.30
C GLN A 130 -6.69 -1.15 4.79
N PRO A 131 -5.74 -1.48 3.89
CA PRO A 131 -4.35 -1.69 4.26
C PRO A 131 -3.91 -0.51 5.12
N LYS A 132 -3.46 -0.79 6.36
CA LYS A 132 -3.13 0.24 7.35
C LYS A 132 -2.33 1.34 6.64
N PRO A 133 -2.81 2.60 6.65
CA PRO A 133 -2.04 3.68 6.05
C PRO A 133 -0.71 3.70 6.77
N ALA A 134 0.37 3.52 6.02
CA ALA A 134 1.72 3.45 6.58
C ALA A 134 1.90 4.71 7.44
N THR A 135 2.09 4.53 8.75
CA THR A 135 2.35 5.68 9.62
C THR A 135 3.77 6.17 9.38
N ILE A 136 4.05 7.41 9.76
CA ILE A 136 5.40 7.98 9.62
C ILE A 136 6.42 7.09 10.35
N GLY A 137 6.07 6.59 11.54
CA GLY A 137 6.93 5.68 12.31
C GLY A 137 7.13 4.34 11.63
N ALA A 138 6.06 3.71 11.12
CA ALA A 138 6.16 2.43 10.43
C ALA A 138 7.03 2.53 9.16
N TRP A 139 6.89 3.62 8.40
CA TRP A 139 7.75 3.91 7.26
C TRP A 139 9.20 4.15 7.68
N ALA A 140 9.43 4.91 8.74
CA ALA A 140 10.78 5.18 9.23
C ALA A 140 11.50 3.90 9.65
N GLU A 141 10.83 2.97 10.34
CA GLU A 141 11.43 1.69 10.72
C GLU A 141 11.67 0.79 9.51
N ALA A 142 10.74 0.74 8.55
CA ALA A 142 10.93 -0.01 7.31
C ALA A 142 12.15 0.51 6.52
N VAL A 143 12.29 1.83 6.37
CA VAL A 143 13.45 2.45 5.71
C VAL A 143 14.73 2.22 6.52
N ARG A 144 14.69 2.27 7.86
CA ARG A 144 15.87 1.99 8.69
C ARG A 144 16.36 0.55 8.52
N ALA A 145 15.44 -0.41 8.42
CA ALA A 145 15.78 -1.83 8.31
C ALA A 145 16.32 -2.20 6.92
N THR A 146 15.86 -1.50 5.88
CA THR A 146 16.10 -1.89 4.49
C THR A 146 17.09 -0.99 3.76
N ALA A 147 17.10 0.31 4.06
CA ALA A 147 17.93 1.28 3.35
C ALA A 147 19.23 1.53 4.11
N ASP A 148 20.35 1.30 3.42
CA ASP A 148 21.69 1.57 3.93
C ASP A 148 21.99 3.09 3.97
N PHE A 149 21.53 3.74 5.04
CA PHE A 149 21.84 5.14 5.38
C PHE A 149 22.77 5.19 6.59
N ARG A 150 23.73 6.12 6.57
CA ARG A 150 24.53 6.41 7.78
C ARG A 150 23.60 6.82 8.93
N PRO A 151 23.74 6.27 10.17
CA PRO A 151 22.80 6.51 11.27
C PRO A 151 22.57 7.99 11.61
N SER A 152 23.63 8.80 11.59
CA SER A 152 23.53 10.24 11.83
C SER A 152 22.73 10.97 10.74
N THR A 153 22.86 10.52 9.50
CA THR A 153 22.16 11.08 8.34
C THR A 153 20.69 10.68 8.37
N PHE A 154 20.40 9.41 8.64
CA PHE A 154 19.04 8.92 8.81
C PHE A 154 18.30 9.69 9.92
N THR A 155 18.94 9.90 11.07
CA THR A 155 18.37 10.68 12.18
C THR A 155 18.02 12.11 11.76
N THR A 156 18.89 12.76 10.99
CA THR A 156 18.67 14.13 10.47
C THR A 156 17.51 14.17 9.48
N TYR A 157 17.44 13.19 8.59
CA TYR A 157 16.37 13.08 7.59
C TYR A 157 15.02 12.84 8.26
N LEU A 158 14.97 11.91 9.21
CA LEU A 158 13.76 11.59 9.96
C LEU A 158 13.30 12.78 10.82
N GLN A 159 14.23 13.51 11.45
CA GLN A 159 13.89 14.73 12.18
C GLN A 159 13.30 15.79 11.26
N SER A 160 13.83 15.93 10.04
CA SER A 160 13.28 16.87 9.05
C SER A 160 11.87 16.46 8.62
N LEU A 161 11.62 15.17 8.40
CA LEU A 161 10.30 14.64 8.08
C LEU A 161 9.30 14.91 9.21
N ARG A 162 9.68 14.62 10.46
CA ARG A 162 8.84 14.87 11.64
C ARG A 162 8.53 16.34 11.85
N GLN A 163 9.51 17.22 11.62
CA GLN A 163 9.30 18.67 11.71
C GLN A 163 8.21 19.12 10.74
N ILE A 164 8.30 18.71 9.47
CA ILE A 164 7.31 19.08 8.44
C ILE A 164 5.92 18.54 8.84
N ALA A 165 5.81 17.26 9.22
CA ALA A 165 4.53 16.69 9.65
C ALA A 165 3.94 17.42 10.86
N SER A 166 4.77 17.71 11.87
CA SER A 166 4.31 18.41 13.06
C SER A 166 3.81 19.81 12.75
N GLU A 167 4.38 20.50 11.78
CA GLU A 167 3.94 21.84 11.42
C GLU A 167 2.71 21.84 10.51
N ILE A 168 2.53 20.80 9.68
CA ILE A 168 1.30 20.62 8.88
C ILE A 168 0.10 20.36 9.79
N GLU A 169 0.28 19.50 10.80
CA GLU A 169 -0.78 19.08 11.74
C GLU A 169 -0.81 19.91 13.03
N ASP A 170 -0.04 21.00 13.09
CA ASP A 170 0.09 21.89 14.26
C ASP A 170 0.35 21.16 15.61
N ILE A 171 1.22 20.14 15.57
CA ILE A 171 1.64 19.36 16.74
C ILE A 171 2.75 20.10 17.49
N GLY A 172 2.35 20.76 18.58
CA GLY A 172 3.22 21.42 19.54
C GLY A 172 3.75 20.51 20.67
N ASP A 173 4.03 21.13 21.81
CA ASP A 173 4.50 20.47 23.02
C ASP A 173 3.45 19.49 23.56
N GLN A 174 3.90 18.32 24.01
CA GLN A 174 3.01 17.25 24.46
C GLN A 174 2.78 17.32 25.97
N PRO A 175 1.57 17.02 26.48
CA PRO A 175 1.35 16.99 27.92
C PRO A 175 2.17 15.86 28.57
N ALA A 176 2.73 16.14 29.75
CA ALA A 176 3.30 15.11 30.60
C ALA A 176 2.17 14.16 31.03
N LEU A 177 2.43 12.85 30.96
CA LEU A 177 1.45 11.83 31.34
C LEU A 177 1.81 11.27 32.72
N ASN A 178 0.78 10.93 33.51
CA ASN A 178 0.90 10.12 34.71
C ASN A 178 1.02 8.64 34.34
N GLU A 179 1.29 7.78 35.33
CA GLU A 179 1.34 6.32 35.15
C GLU A 179 0.03 5.75 34.57
N ASP A 180 -1.11 6.37 34.89
CA ASP A 180 -2.44 6.01 34.38
C ASP A 180 -2.71 6.52 32.94
N GLY A 181 -1.74 7.13 32.28
CA GLY A 181 -1.90 7.72 30.94
C GLY A 181 -2.72 9.02 30.91
N THR A 182 -3.10 9.56 32.07
CA THR A 182 -3.79 10.86 32.16
C THR A 182 -2.81 12.03 32.12
N PRO A 183 -3.15 13.18 31.50
CA PRO A 183 -2.30 14.36 31.52
C PRO A 183 -2.04 14.85 32.94
N LYS A 184 -0.77 14.96 33.33
CA LYS A 184 -0.33 15.59 34.57
C LYS A 184 -0.80 17.03 34.58
N ARG A 185 -1.45 17.42 35.66
CA ARG A 185 -1.97 18.77 35.85
C ARG A 185 -1.21 19.48 36.96
N ASP A 186 -0.93 20.76 36.74
CA ASP A 186 -0.38 21.64 37.76
C ASP A 186 -1.43 21.96 38.84
N ARG A 187 -1.03 22.62 39.93
CA ARG A 187 -1.90 23.09 41.03
C ARG A 187 -3.12 23.89 40.55
N LYS A 188 -3.01 24.57 39.41
CA LYS A 188 -4.10 25.30 38.73
C LYS A 188 -4.94 24.45 37.76
N ARG A 189 -4.83 23.12 37.81
CA ARG A 189 -5.50 22.14 36.93
C ARG A 189 -5.17 22.27 35.43
N ARG A 190 -4.09 22.97 35.07
CA ARG A 190 -3.60 23.11 33.68
C ARG A 190 -2.69 21.94 33.32
N PRO A 191 -2.72 21.42 32.08
CA PRO A 191 -1.78 20.38 31.64
C PRO A 191 -0.33 20.87 31.74
N VAL A 192 0.55 20.07 32.32
CA VAL A 192 1.99 20.32 32.32
C VAL A 192 2.53 19.93 30.95
N LEU A 193 3.04 20.89 30.18
CA LEU A 193 3.56 20.63 28.84
C LEU A 193 5.05 20.26 28.90
N MET A 194 5.43 19.23 28.16
CA MET A 194 6.81 18.81 27.93
C MET A 194 7.30 19.44 26.64
N SER A 195 8.39 20.21 26.74
CA SER A 195 8.99 20.79 25.54
C SER A 195 9.45 19.70 24.58
N ARG A 196 9.06 19.82 23.31
CA ARG A 196 9.52 18.94 22.22
C ARG A 196 11.04 18.93 22.02
N PHE A 197 11.72 19.97 22.51
CA PHE A 197 13.18 20.09 22.43
C PHE A 197 13.92 19.43 23.60
N ASN A 198 13.19 19.00 24.63
CA ASN A 198 13.81 18.41 25.82
C ASN A 198 14.07 16.90 25.61
N HIS A 199 15.34 16.56 25.40
CA HIS A 199 15.77 15.17 25.28
C HIS A 199 15.92 14.46 26.64
N LYS A 200 16.17 15.18 27.73
CA LYS A 200 16.46 14.61 29.05
C LYS A 200 15.19 14.16 29.79
N ALA A 201 14.13 14.96 29.71
CA ALA A 201 12.87 14.67 30.38
C ALA A 201 11.91 13.80 29.53
N GLY A 202 12.34 13.32 28.36
CA GLY A 202 11.50 12.51 27.46
C GLY A 202 10.51 13.28 26.59
N GLY A 203 10.46 14.61 26.67
CA GLY A 203 9.51 15.44 25.90
C GLY A 203 9.68 15.30 24.38
N ARG A 204 10.94 15.23 23.91
CA ARG A 204 11.25 14.93 22.51
C ARG A 204 10.72 13.56 22.07
N ALA A 205 10.82 12.55 22.93
CA ALA A 205 10.36 11.20 22.61
C ALA A 205 8.83 11.15 22.53
N ALA A 206 8.12 11.80 23.47
CA ALA A 206 6.66 11.92 23.45
C ALA A 206 6.17 12.66 22.19
N TRP A 207 6.82 13.77 21.84
CA TRP A 207 6.53 14.49 20.59
C TRP A 207 6.78 13.62 19.35
N ALA A 208 7.93 12.94 19.29
CA ALA A 208 8.26 12.07 18.17
C ALA A 208 7.25 10.92 18.03
N ALA A 209 6.82 10.30 19.14
CA ALA A 209 5.82 9.24 19.13
C ALA A 209 4.46 9.74 18.61
N LYS A 210 4.05 10.96 18.98
CA LYS A 210 2.81 11.57 18.48
C LYS A 210 2.86 11.82 16.98
N VAL A 211 3.99 12.33 16.48
CA VAL A 211 4.21 12.56 15.04
C VAL A 211 4.31 11.23 14.28
N ASP A 212 4.99 10.23 14.84
CA ASP A 212 5.17 8.91 14.22
C ASP A 212 3.84 8.15 14.09
N ALA A 213 2.85 8.47 14.92
CA ALA A 213 1.50 7.92 14.83
C ALA A 213 0.66 8.51 13.69
N LEU A 214 1.08 9.63 13.07
CA LEU A 214 0.37 10.22 11.95
C LEU A 214 0.42 9.31 10.72
N PRO A 215 -0.65 9.29 9.90
CA PRO A 215 -0.65 8.58 8.63
C PRO A 215 0.24 9.32 7.61
N LEU A 216 0.94 8.57 6.74
CA LEU A 216 1.75 9.17 5.67
C LEU A 216 0.92 10.02 4.68
N SER A 217 -0.41 9.84 4.64
CA SER A 217 -1.34 10.65 3.83
C SER A 217 -1.36 12.13 4.19
N VAL A 218 -0.88 12.51 5.38
CA VAL A 218 -0.68 13.92 5.78
C VAL A 218 0.21 14.64 4.78
N PHE A 219 1.18 13.94 4.20
CA PHE A 219 2.07 14.52 3.22
C PHE A 219 1.50 14.37 1.81
N SER A 220 0.83 15.41 1.33
CA SER A 220 0.50 15.60 -0.09
C SER A 220 1.38 16.70 -0.70
N PRO A 221 1.63 16.69 -2.03
CA PRO A 221 2.39 17.76 -2.67
C PRO A 221 1.82 19.17 -2.42
N SER A 222 0.48 19.28 -2.36
CA SER A 222 -0.21 20.53 -2.03
C SER A 222 -0.01 20.93 -0.57
N ALA A 223 -0.08 19.98 0.38
CA ALA A 223 0.18 20.25 1.79
C ALA A 223 1.62 20.70 2.02
N VAL A 224 2.61 20.05 1.40
CA VAL A 224 4.03 20.43 1.51
C VAL A 224 4.28 21.81 0.88
N GLN A 225 3.64 22.12 -0.25
CA GLN A 225 3.76 23.43 -0.88
C GLN A 225 3.13 24.53 -0.02
N LYS A 226 1.94 24.28 0.56
CA LYS A 226 1.27 25.21 1.48
C LYS A 226 2.14 25.46 2.72
N TRP A 227 2.61 24.40 3.35
CA TRP A 227 3.53 24.46 4.50
C TRP A 227 4.78 25.29 4.18
N LYS A 228 5.39 25.11 3.00
CA LYS A 228 6.57 25.88 2.59
C LYS A 228 6.27 27.38 2.53
N LEU A 229 5.13 27.77 1.96
CA LEU A 229 4.74 29.17 1.86
C LEU A 229 4.51 29.77 3.26
N GLU A 230 3.79 29.07 4.13
CA GLU A 230 3.55 29.48 5.52
C GLU A 230 4.83 29.54 6.35
N TYR A 231 5.79 28.64 6.10
CA TYR A 231 7.10 28.66 6.75
C TYR A 231 7.91 29.92 6.40
N ILE A 232 7.88 30.32 5.13
CA ILE A 232 8.57 31.52 4.65
C ILE A 232 7.84 32.78 5.13
N ASP A 233 6.51 32.76 5.13
CA ASP A 233 5.68 33.88 5.57
C ASP A 233 5.88 34.20 7.05
N ARG A 234 6.06 33.17 7.90
CA ARG A 234 6.43 33.33 9.32
C ARG A 234 7.73 34.09 9.56
N ALA A 235 8.63 34.18 8.58
CA ALA A 235 9.86 34.95 8.69
C ALA A 235 9.66 36.47 8.45
N GLY A 236 8.47 36.87 8.01
CA GLY A 236 8.10 38.25 7.73
C GLY A 236 8.76 38.83 6.47
N ASN A 237 8.86 40.17 6.44
CA ASN A 237 9.29 40.93 5.26
C ASN A 237 10.79 41.22 5.19
N ALA A 238 11.55 40.91 6.24
CA ALA A 238 12.99 41.17 6.26
C ALA A 238 13.72 40.27 5.23
N PRO A 239 14.47 40.83 4.25
CA PRO A 239 15.06 40.04 3.16
C PRO A 239 15.99 38.91 3.64
N ASP A 240 16.79 39.18 4.67
CA ASP A 240 17.71 38.18 5.24
C ASP A 240 17.00 37.09 6.04
N ALA A 241 15.92 37.42 6.75
CA ALA A 241 15.13 36.44 7.48
C ALA A 241 14.39 35.53 6.50
N ARG A 242 13.79 36.10 5.45
CA ARG A 242 13.10 35.38 4.39
C ARG A 242 14.04 34.44 3.65
N ARG A 243 15.21 34.91 3.22
CA ARG A 243 16.24 34.08 2.58
C ARG A 243 16.72 32.93 3.48
N ARG A 244 16.88 33.17 4.79
CA ARG A 244 17.21 32.10 5.75
C ARG A 244 16.08 31.07 5.84
N ALA A 245 14.83 31.51 5.93
CA ALA A 245 13.67 30.63 5.98
C ALA A 245 13.51 29.80 4.70
N GLU A 246 13.70 30.39 3.52
CA GLU A 246 13.72 29.69 2.23
C GLU A 246 14.78 28.59 2.19
N ASN A 247 16.00 28.89 2.64
CA ASN A 247 17.09 27.92 2.70
C ASN A 247 16.80 26.79 3.69
N SER A 248 16.22 27.11 4.86
CA SER A 248 15.81 26.13 5.87
C SER A 248 14.71 25.22 5.34
N ALA A 249 13.64 25.79 4.79
CA ALA A 249 12.54 25.02 4.20
C ALA A 249 13.03 24.10 3.07
N ALA A 250 13.89 24.62 2.18
CA ALA A 250 14.46 23.82 1.10
C ALA A 250 15.34 22.67 1.62
N THR A 251 16.06 22.90 2.72
CA THR A 251 16.88 21.86 3.37
C THR A 251 16.00 20.79 4.00
N LEU A 252 14.96 21.19 4.75
CA LEU A 252 14.00 20.27 5.37
C LEU A 252 13.32 19.40 4.31
N ILE A 253 12.83 19.99 3.22
CA ILE A 253 12.19 19.24 2.12
C ILE A 253 13.18 18.27 1.47
N ARG A 254 14.44 18.69 1.23
CA ARG A 254 15.45 17.82 0.62
C ARG A 254 15.76 16.61 1.50
N CYS A 255 15.93 16.83 2.81
CA CYS A 255 16.18 15.80 3.80
C CYS A 255 14.97 14.87 4.01
N ALA A 256 13.75 15.39 3.98
CA ALA A 256 12.56 14.56 4.07
C ALA A 256 12.38 13.72 2.79
N ARG A 257 12.58 14.33 1.61
CA ARG A 257 12.44 13.68 0.30
C ARG A 257 13.43 12.53 0.09
N SER A 258 14.62 12.56 0.68
CA SER A 258 15.59 11.46 0.54
C SER A 258 15.09 10.15 1.15
N LEU A 259 14.22 10.22 2.17
CA LEU A 259 13.56 9.03 2.74
C LEU A 259 12.53 8.40 1.79
N PHE A 260 12.13 9.09 0.73
CA PHE A 260 11.24 8.58 -0.33
C PHE A 260 11.97 8.37 -1.66
N SER A 261 13.30 8.33 -1.63
CA SER A 261 14.12 8.04 -2.82
C SER A 261 13.89 6.62 -3.35
N GLU A 262 14.34 6.35 -4.57
CA GLU A 262 14.27 5.00 -5.17
C GLU A 262 14.97 3.96 -4.28
N LYS A 263 16.18 4.26 -3.78
CA LYS A 263 16.92 3.41 -2.82
C LYS A 263 16.09 3.05 -1.57
N ALA A 264 15.32 3.99 -1.05
CA ALA A 264 14.48 3.74 0.12
C ALA A 264 13.24 2.91 -0.22
N ARG A 265 12.69 3.05 -1.43
CA ARG A 265 11.45 2.38 -1.85
C ARG A 265 11.67 0.95 -2.33
N GLU A 266 12.81 0.65 -2.95
CA GLU A 266 13.11 -0.65 -3.55
C GLU A 266 12.82 -1.82 -2.59
N PHE A 267 13.15 -1.65 -1.31
CA PHE A 267 13.01 -2.69 -0.29
C PHE A 267 11.99 -2.34 0.81
N ALA A 268 11.68 -1.06 1.07
CA ALA A 268 10.74 -0.67 2.13
C ALA A 268 9.26 -0.71 1.72
N VAL A 269 8.95 -0.87 0.42
CA VAL A 269 7.57 -0.95 -0.10
C VAL A 269 6.95 -2.32 0.16
N GLU A 270 7.74 -3.37 0.41
CA GLU A 270 7.26 -4.72 0.71
C GLU A 270 6.46 -4.74 2.03
N GLY A 271 5.14 -4.49 1.92
CA GLY A 271 4.21 -4.51 3.05
C GLY A 271 3.65 -3.15 3.48
N LEU A 272 4.01 -2.04 2.82
CA LEU A 272 3.48 -0.70 3.13
C LEU A 272 2.87 -0.03 1.88
N ILE A 273 1.70 0.56 2.05
CA ILE A 273 1.08 1.39 1.01
C ILE A 273 1.54 2.82 1.17
N LEU A 274 2.31 3.28 0.18
CA LEU A 274 2.70 4.68 0.08
C LEU A 274 1.61 5.52 -0.60
N PRO A 275 1.48 6.80 -0.24
CA PRO A 275 0.62 7.74 -0.96
C PRO A 275 1.04 7.88 -2.43
N ASP A 276 0.05 7.89 -3.32
CA ASP A 276 0.20 8.22 -4.75
C ASP A 276 -0.62 9.51 -5.04
N PRO A 277 -0.01 10.61 -5.53
CA PRO A 277 1.41 10.79 -5.83
C PRO A 277 2.30 10.82 -4.59
N LEU A 278 3.60 10.52 -4.78
CA LEU A 278 4.57 10.59 -3.69
C LEU A 278 4.55 11.98 -3.04
N PRO A 279 4.73 12.06 -1.71
CA PRO A 279 4.50 13.29 -0.96
C PRO A 279 5.27 14.54 -1.42
N PHE A 280 6.48 14.34 -1.96
CA PHE A 280 7.38 15.40 -2.38
C PHE A 280 7.54 15.48 -3.91
N ALA A 281 6.73 14.73 -4.66
CA ALA A 281 6.76 14.77 -6.13
C ALA A 281 6.34 16.16 -6.63
N GLY A 282 7.08 16.70 -7.61
CA GLY A 282 6.78 17.99 -8.23
C GLY A 282 7.10 19.24 -7.40
N VAL A 283 7.48 19.12 -6.13
CA VAL A 283 7.82 20.27 -5.27
C VAL A 283 9.16 20.88 -5.72
N LYS A 284 9.08 22.03 -6.40
CA LYS A 284 10.26 22.78 -6.84
C LYS A 284 10.95 23.44 -5.64
N LEU A 285 12.25 23.16 -5.53
CA LEU A 285 13.15 23.78 -4.55
C LEU A 285 13.80 25.01 -5.17
N PRO A 286 14.02 26.09 -4.40
CA PRO A 286 14.76 27.24 -4.88
C PRO A 286 16.18 26.82 -5.29
N LYS A 287 16.66 27.36 -6.42
CA LYS A 287 18.05 27.16 -6.85
C LYS A 287 18.97 27.82 -5.83
N LYS A 288 19.93 27.06 -5.30
CA LYS A 288 20.93 27.59 -4.38
C LYS A 288 21.81 28.59 -5.15
N GLY A 289 21.85 29.84 -4.68
CA GLY A 289 22.77 30.84 -5.22
C GLY A 289 24.23 30.46 -4.96
N ASN A 290 25.13 30.95 -5.82
CA ASN A 290 26.56 30.78 -5.62
C ASN A 290 27.02 31.68 -4.47
N THR A 291 27.29 31.10 -3.31
CA THR A 291 27.87 31.81 -2.16
C THR A 291 29.37 31.60 -2.18
N ALA A 292 30.08 32.37 -3.00
CA ALA A 292 31.53 32.47 -2.88
C ALA A 292 31.86 33.00 -1.47
N TYR A 293 32.84 32.37 -0.82
CA TYR A 293 33.26 32.79 0.51
C TYR A 293 34.01 34.13 0.42
N SER A 294 33.53 35.14 1.14
CA SER A 294 34.28 36.37 1.41
C SER A 294 34.72 36.36 2.87
N SER A 295 36.03 36.32 3.14
CA SER A 295 36.50 36.46 4.52
C SER A 295 36.17 37.86 5.02
N ARG A 296 35.48 37.94 6.16
CA ARG A 296 35.28 39.18 6.94
C ARG A 296 36.11 39.18 8.21
N ILE A 297 37.07 38.26 8.30
CA ILE A 297 37.84 37.98 9.50
C ILE A 297 39.14 38.76 9.40
N ASP A 298 39.41 39.56 10.43
CA ASP A 298 40.71 40.20 10.62
C ASP A 298 41.68 39.20 11.26
N ALA A 299 42.39 38.47 10.40
CA ALA A 299 43.30 37.40 10.79
C ALA A 299 44.45 37.89 11.71
N PRO A 300 45.15 39.01 11.41
CA PRO A 300 46.18 39.56 12.28
C PRO A 300 45.72 39.79 13.72
N SER A 301 44.56 40.45 13.92
CA SER A 301 44.03 40.74 15.25
C SER A 301 43.67 39.49 16.05
N LEU A 302 43.15 38.45 15.39
CA LEU A 302 42.86 37.17 16.04
C LEU A 302 44.12 36.41 16.45
N ILE A 303 45.18 36.46 15.62
CA ILE A 303 46.46 35.82 15.94
C ILE A 303 47.12 36.52 17.13
N ALA A 304 47.09 37.86 17.18
CA ALA A 304 47.61 38.63 18.31
C ALA A 304 46.93 38.27 19.63
N LYS A 305 45.60 38.17 19.64
CA LYS A 305 44.81 37.75 20.81
C LYS A 305 45.06 36.29 21.19
N ALA A 306 45.20 35.41 20.20
CA ALA A 306 45.49 34.00 20.45
C ALA A 306 46.85 33.79 21.12
N LEU A 307 47.87 34.57 20.75
CA LEU A 307 49.19 34.53 21.37
C LEU A 307 49.18 35.00 22.84
N THR A 308 48.28 35.92 23.20
CA THR A 308 48.16 36.42 24.57
C THR A 308 47.29 35.55 25.46
N GLU A 309 46.24 34.93 24.90
CA GLU A 309 45.20 34.23 25.67
C GLU A 309 45.33 32.70 25.65
N LEU A 310 45.95 32.11 24.63
CA LEU A 310 46.00 30.65 24.44
C LEU A 310 47.42 30.12 24.60
N THR A 311 47.58 29.08 25.42
CA THR A 311 48.84 28.33 25.57
C THR A 311 48.59 26.83 25.38
N GLY A 312 49.58 26.09 24.86
CA GLY A 312 49.48 24.63 24.68
C GLY A 312 48.57 24.19 23.52
N GLU A 313 47.67 23.23 23.78
CA GLU A 313 46.81 22.61 22.76
C GLU A 313 45.78 23.56 22.11
N PRO A 314 45.08 24.45 22.85
CA PRO A 314 44.16 25.42 22.25
C PRO A 314 44.81 26.31 21.19
N PHE A 315 46.08 26.70 21.39
CA PHE A 315 46.82 27.51 20.40
C PHE A 315 47.15 26.71 19.13
N LYS A 316 47.51 25.41 19.27
CA LYS A 316 47.70 24.51 18.13
C LYS A 316 46.41 24.36 17.32
N ILE A 317 45.28 24.12 18.00
CA ILE A 317 43.96 23.99 17.36
C ILE A 317 43.58 25.28 16.61
N PHE A 318 43.80 26.45 17.23
CA PHE A 318 43.57 27.75 16.58
C PHE A 318 44.42 27.90 15.30
N THR A 319 45.71 27.60 15.39
CA THR A 319 46.65 27.69 14.26
C THR A 319 46.24 26.76 13.11
N PHE A 320 45.95 25.49 13.43
CA PHE A 320 45.45 24.51 12.45
C PHE A 320 44.10 24.91 11.84
N GLY A 321 43.19 25.46 12.63
CA GLY A 321 41.91 25.97 12.14
C GLY A 321 42.07 27.16 11.20
N MET A 322 42.95 28.09 11.53
CA MET A 322 43.14 29.35 10.78
C MET A 322 43.96 29.16 9.50
N PHE A 323 45.06 28.42 9.57
CA PHE A 323 46.00 28.26 8.44
C PHE A 323 45.70 27.04 7.56
N CYS A 324 45.22 25.94 8.14
CA CYS A 324 44.93 24.71 7.39
C CYS A 324 43.44 24.55 7.05
N GLY A 325 42.58 25.49 7.47
CA GLY A 325 41.15 25.46 7.18
C GLY A 325 40.41 24.25 7.78
N LEU A 326 40.96 23.64 8.84
CA LEU A 326 40.39 22.47 9.45
C LEU A 326 39.09 22.83 10.18
N ARG A 327 38.02 22.09 9.86
CA ARG A 327 36.73 22.24 10.57
C ARG A 327 36.83 21.59 11.94
N LYS A 328 36.17 22.20 12.94
CA LYS A 328 36.20 21.84 14.37
C LYS A 328 36.02 20.32 14.68
N GLY A 329 35.33 19.57 13.83
CA GLY A 329 35.15 18.12 13.98
C GLY A 329 36.34 17.25 13.58
N LYS A 330 37.39 17.80 12.95
CA LYS A 330 38.63 17.10 12.59
C LYS A 330 39.82 17.44 13.49
N SER A 331 39.68 18.46 14.34
CA SER A 331 40.75 18.99 15.20
C SER A 331 40.66 18.52 16.65
N THR A 332 39.65 17.73 17.00
CA THR A 332 39.54 17.00 18.27
C THR A 332 40.01 15.57 18.02
N CYS A 333 41.32 15.37 18.04
CA CYS A 333 41.98 14.08 18.13
C CYS A 333 42.95 14.17 19.30
#